data_AF-A0A1G0M8F8-F1
#
_entry.id   AF-A0A1G0M8F8-F1
#
_cell.length_a   1.000
_cell.length_b   1.000
_cell.length_c   1.000
_cell.angle_alpha   90.00
_cell.angle_beta   90.00
_cell.angle_gamma   90.00
#
_symmetry.space_group_name_H-M   'P 1'
#
loop_
_entity.id
_entity.type
_entity.pdbx_description
1 polymer ?
#
loop_
_entity_poly.entity_id
_entity_poly.type
_entity_poly.pdbx_seq_one_letter_code
_entity_poly.pdbx_strand_id
1 'polypeptide(L)'
;MRTPSRALAGALAAAVIGAACSDNSIGMSTDQAQVQAAYEGLTGYTNSDFGDLGAIGTTPLSPAFGPATVQDTAIAPLFWGRDRVVRGGPRPIFTRTIVVQGDSAWVTRGVDFQGIFLVDTSEDATFNPTSKPLADGVRQRAVFVRDASAPHGWRAVALSLLNWQNTDVSRRTVRIQDVTVYVNDSVRLAVDDPDSLITIDPIVPRFHEGDTVRVVAHVDNSTGGGFSPTTLVFLHVRHADPTGIRWRRVPMADNGNGEFERRWVVRHTGRDRFVVDALDAATLALGTADNYRSNEWGIPFRVE
;
A
#
# COMPACT_ATOMS: atom_id res chain seq x y z
N MET A 1 -61.00 7.33 -9.86
CA MET A 1 -59.81 7.60 -10.69
C MET A 1 -59.06 8.76 -10.03
N ARG A 2 -57.86 8.51 -9.48
CA ARG A 2 -56.55 8.98 -10.04
C ARG A 2 -56.65 10.45 -10.48
N THR A 3 -55.98 11.45 -9.89
CA THR A 3 -54.59 11.56 -9.39
C THR A 3 -54.42 12.98 -8.82
N PRO A 4 -53.60 13.22 -7.78
CA PRO A 4 -52.81 14.44 -7.69
C PRO A 4 -51.37 14.18 -8.15
N SER A 5 -50.92 15.03 -9.05
CA SER A 5 -49.59 15.11 -9.63
C SER A 5 -48.53 15.42 -8.57
N ARG A 6 -47.45 14.63 -8.63
CA ARG A 6 -46.23 14.73 -7.85
C ARG A 6 -45.42 15.96 -8.25
N ALA A 7 -44.91 16.69 -7.26
CA ALA A 7 -43.62 17.37 -7.33
C ALA A 7 -43.03 17.39 -5.92
N LEU A 8 -42.36 16.29 -5.54
CA LEU A 8 -41.53 16.26 -4.33
C LEU A 8 -40.21 16.95 -4.67
N ALA A 9 -39.95 18.08 -4.03
CA ALA A 9 -38.62 18.65 -3.93
C ALA A 9 -37.73 17.65 -3.16
N GLY A 10 -36.77 17.04 -3.85
CA GLY A 10 -35.75 16.20 -3.23
C GLY A 10 -34.70 17.08 -2.55
N ALA A 11 -34.71 17.12 -1.22
CA ALA A 11 -33.60 17.67 -0.46
C ALA A 11 -32.45 16.64 -0.45
N LEU A 12 -31.33 16.98 -1.09
CA LEU A 12 -30.05 16.32 -0.83
C LEU A 12 -29.59 16.73 0.57
N ALA A 13 -29.55 15.79 1.51
CA ALA A 13 -28.79 15.96 2.74
C ALA A 13 -27.37 15.46 2.49
N ALA A 14 -26.44 16.40 2.25
CA ALA A 14 -25.01 16.16 2.36
C ALA A 14 -24.65 16.18 3.85
N ALA A 15 -24.39 15.02 4.45
CA ALA A 15 -23.79 14.92 5.77
C ALA A 15 -22.28 14.73 5.61
N VAL A 16 -21.54 15.84 5.61
CA VAL A 16 -20.10 15.84 5.89
C VAL A 16 -19.97 15.81 7.41
N ILE A 17 -19.54 14.67 7.97
CA ILE A 17 -19.09 14.60 9.37
C ILE A 17 -17.60 14.31 9.35
N GLY A 18 -16.80 15.38 9.45
CA GLY A 18 -15.41 15.28 9.88
C GLY A 18 -15.39 15.02 11.37
N ALA A 19 -15.00 13.81 11.79
CA ALA A 19 -14.77 13.49 13.18
C ALA A 19 -13.32 13.86 13.55
N ALA A 20 -13.15 15.09 14.01
CA ALA A 20 -12.10 15.39 14.99
C ALA A 20 -12.52 14.77 16.34
N CYS A 21 -11.57 14.29 17.13
CA CYS A 21 -11.79 13.57 18.38
C CYS A 21 -12.93 14.16 19.23
N SER A 22 -14.04 13.43 19.32
CA SER A 22 -15.06 13.62 20.35
C SER A 22 -15.39 12.25 20.92
N ASP A 23 -15.28 12.10 22.24
CA ASP A 23 -15.72 10.96 23.04
C ASP A 23 -17.25 10.80 23.05
N ASN A 24 -17.87 10.76 21.87
CA ASN A 24 -19.20 10.23 21.64
C ASN A 24 -19.05 9.00 20.75
N SER A 25 -18.52 7.91 21.32
CA SER A 25 -18.66 6.61 20.70
C SER A 25 -20.13 6.21 20.80
N ILE A 26 -20.90 6.47 19.74
CA ILE A 26 -22.05 5.61 19.46
C ILE A 26 -21.45 4.22 19.35
N GLY A 27 -21.69 3.39 20.37
CA GLY A 27 -21.17 2.03 20.40
C GLY A 27 -21.53 1.31 19.11
N MET A 28 -20.58 0.53 18.57
CA MET A 28 -20.86 -0.28 17.39
C MET A 28 -22.05 -1.19 17.66
N SER A 29 -22.93 -1.33 16.67
CA SER A 29 -23.94 -2.39 16.69
C SER A 29 -23.27 -3.76 16.73
N THR A 30 -23.99 -4.79 17.19
CA THR A 30 -23.48 -6.17 17.23
C THR A 30 -23.00 -6.64 15.86
N ASP A 31 -23.75 -6.35 14.78
CA ASP A 31 -23.34 -6.70 13.43
C ASP A 31 -22.06 -5.94 13.01
N GLN A 32 -21.92 -4.65 13.33
CA GLN A 32 -20.69 -3.90 13.03
C GLN A 32 -19.48 -4.46 13.78
N ALA A 33 -19.64 -4.86 15.05
CA ALA A 33 -18.58 -5.48 15.84
C ALA A 33 -18.16 -6.85 15.27
N GLN A 34 -19.12 -7.65 14.81
CA GLN A 34 -18.85 -8.94 14.16
C GLN A 34 -18.14 -8.77 12.81
N VAL A 35 -18.58 -7.82 11.99
CA VAL A 35 -17.91 -7.48 10.71
C VAL A 35 -16.50 -6.96 10.98
N GLN A 36 -16.29 -6.17 12.03
CA GLN A 36 -14.95 -5.75 12.43
C GLN A 36 -14.06 -6.94 12.77
N ALA A 37 -14.53 -7.88 13.59
CA ALA A 37 -13.77 -9.08 13.93
C ALA A 37 -13.46 -9.93 12.68
N ALA A 38 -14.42 -10.07 11.77
CA ALA A 38 -14.22 -10.75 10.49
C ALA A 38 -13.15 -10.06 9.62
N TYR A 39 -13.14 -8.73 9.59
CA TYR A 39 -12.12 -7.96 8.86
C TYR A 39 -10.72 -8.10 9.49
N GLU A 40 -10.62 -8.09 10.81
CA GLU A 40 -9.36 -8.30 11.53
C GLU A 40 -8.83 -9.74 11.34
N GLY A 41 -9.72 -10.70 11.07
CA GLY A 41 -9.37 -12.07 10.67
C GLY A 41 -8.78 -12.23 9.25
N LEU A 42 -8.76 -11.18 8.42
CA LEU A 42 -8.12 -11.18 7.09
C LEU A 42 -6.60 -10.97 7.17
N THR A 43 -5.96 -11.58 8.18
CA THR A 43 -4.53 -11.42 8.49
C THR A 43 -3.65 -11.60 7.25
N GLY A 44 -2.65 -10.71 7.12
CA GLY A 44 -1.75 -10.67 5.96
C GLY A 44 -2.27 -9.82 4.79
N TYR A 45 -3.57 -9.89 4.46
CA TYR A 45 -4.18 -9.09 3.39
C TYR A 45 -4.38 -7.61 3.78
N THR A 46 -4.55 -7.34 5.07
CA THR A 46 -4.95 -6.01 5.57
C THR A 46 -3.87 -5.35 6.45
N ASN A 47 -2.78 -6.09 6.73
CA ASN A 47 -1.67 -5.59 7.53
C ASN A 47 -1.06 -4.37 6.85
N SER A 48 -0.81 -3.32 7.61
CA SER A 48 -0.08 -2.15 7.12
C SER A 48 1.42 -2.31 7.21
N ASP A 49 1.94 -3.26 7.99
CA ASP A 49 3.37 -3.30 8.34
C ASP A 49 4.16 -4.11 7.32
N PHE A 50 5.24 -3.52 6.79
CA PHE A 50 6.24 -4.15 5.93
C PHE A 50 7.48 -3.25 5.81
N GLY A 51 8.64 -3.86 5.55
CA GLY A 51 9.94 -3.16 5.55
C GLY A 51 10.75 -3.41 6.83
N ASP A 52 12.06 -3.16 6.76
CA ASP A 52 13.00 -3.40 7.85
C ASP A 52 12.81 -2.39 8.99
N LEU A 53 12.38 -2.89 10.14
CA LEU A 53 12.21 -2.13 11.38
C LEU A 53 13.55 -2.04 12.13
N GLY A 54 13.84 -0.88 12.74
CA GLY A 54 14.89 -0.74 13.76
C GLY A 54 16.14 0.04 13.36
N ALA A 55 16.23 0.56 12.14
CA ALA A 55 17.27 1.52 11.77
C ALA A 55 16.97 2.91 12.34
N ILE A 56 18.01 3.65 12.74
CA ILE A 56 17.91 5.01 13.29
C ILE A 56 18.80 5.92 12.46
N GLY A 57 18.26 7.07 12.03
CA GLY A 57 19.02 8.04 11.26
C GLY A 57 20.18 8.63 12.08
N THR A 58 21.35 8.74 11.46
CA THR A 58 22.58 9.23 12.14
C THR A 58 22.78 10.75 12.01
N THR A 59 22.01 11.41 11.15
CA THR A 59 22.15 12.84 10.83
C THR A 59 20.83 13.59 11.01
N PRO A 60 20.86 14.82 11.58
CA PRO A 60 19.72 15.71 11.57
C PRO A 60 19.42 16.20 10.14
N LEU A 61 18.18 16.60 9.89
CA LEU A 61 17.70 17.17 8.63
C LEU A 61 18.61 18.34 8.14
N SER A 62 18.92 18.37 6.83
CA SER A 62 19.67 19.39 6.04
C SER A 62 21.21 19.23 5.95
N PRO A 63 21.84 19.52 4.78
CA PRO A 63 21.66 20.69 3.92
C PRO A 63 20.83 20.42 2.66
N ALA A 64 20.23 21.48 2.14
CA ALA A 64 19.64 21.49 0.79
C ALA A 64 20.69 21.02 -0.22
N PHE A 65 20.42 19.92 -0.90
CA PHE A 65 21.16 19.57 -2.11
C PHE A 65 20.79 20.61 -3.18
N GLY A 66 21.80 21.17 -3.85
CA GLY A 66 21.58 22.01 -5.01
C GLY A 66 20.78 21.25 -6.08
N PRO A 67 20.16 21.96 -7.04
CA PRO A 67 19.49 21.28 -8.14
C PRO A 67 20.47 20.32 -8.80
N ALA A 68 20.12 19.03 -8.84
CA ALA A 68 20.88 18.04 -9.59
C ALA A 68 21.00 18.55 -11.02
N THR A 69 22.24 18.69 -11.50
CA THR A 69 22.47 19.03 -12.92
C THR A 69 22.24 17.77 -13.77
N VAL A 70 22.01 17.97 -15.07
CA VAL A 70 21.56 16.93 -16.00
C VAL A 70 22.34 15.61 -15.88
N GLN A 71 21.60 14.54 -15.59
CA GLN A 71 21.91 13.10 -15.64
C GLN A 71 22.98 12.57 -14.67
N ASP A 72 22.70 12.67 -13.36
CA ASP A 72 23.27 11.71 -12.42
C ASP A 72 22.59 10.33 -12.59
N THR A 73 23.37 9.26 -12.74
CA THR A 73 22.83 7.91 -12.75
C THR A 73 22.24 7.60 -11.38
N ALA A 74 20.94 7.33 -11.30
CA ALA A 74 20.31 6.90 -10.07
C ALA A 74 20.62 5.44 -9.79
N ILE A 75 21.28 5.18 -8.67
CA ILE A 75 21.56 3.83 -8.17
C ILE A 75 20.75 3.64 -6.89
N ALA A 76 20.06 2.50 -6.80
CA ALA A 76 19.36 2.15 -5.57
C ALA A 76 20.39 1.97 -4.43
N PRO A 77 20.23 2.66 -3.29
CA PRO A 77 21.15 2.55 -2.17
C PRO A 77 21.11 1.15 -1.56
N LEU A 78 22.21 0.76 -0.89
CA LEU A 78 22.30 -0.52 -0.19
C LEU A 78 21.23 -0.66 0.89
N PHE A 79 20.89 0.45 1.56
CA PHE A 79 19.83 0.49 2.55
C PHE A 79 18.89 1.67 2.34
N TRP A 80 17.60 1.40 2.51
CA TRP A 80 16.59 2.40 2.73
C TRP A 80 15.40 1.82 3.49
N GLY A 81 14.53 2.63 4.07
CA GLY A 81 13.40 2.15 4.85
C GLY A 81 12.41 3.24 5.24
N ARG A 82 11.26 2.82 5.76
CA ARG A 82 10.22 3.71 6.30
C ARG A 82 10.02 3.37 7.76
N ASP A 83 10.31 4.30 8.66
CA ASP A 83 9.81 4.24 10.02
C ASP A 83 8.49 5.02 10.09
N ARG A 84 7.40 4.27 10.22
CA ARG A 84 6.03 4.80 10.21
C ARG A 84 5.57 5.23 11.61
N VAL A 85 6.30 4.84 12.66
CA VAL A 85 5.97 5.15 14.06
C VAL A 85 7.22 5.64 14.77
N VAL A 86 7.44 6.95 14.68
CA VAL A 86 8.60 7.61 15.29
C VAL A 86 8.37 7.79 16.79
N ARG A 87 9.35 7.41 17.61
CA ARG A 87 9.28 7.62 19.07
C ARG A 87 9.13 9.12 19.38
N GLY A 88 8.06 9.49 20.08
CA GLY A 88 7.75 10.88 20.42
C GLY A 88 7.12 11.69 19.29
N GLY A 89 6.94 11.10 18.10
CA GLY A 89 6.23 11.70 16.98
C GLY A 89 4.71 11.51 17.05
N PRO A 90 3.98 12.06 16.07
CA PRO A 90 2.54 11.86 15.93
C PRO A 90 2.20 10.38 15.77
N ARG A 91 1.11 9.94 16.41
CA ARG A 91 0.60 8.57 16.23
C ARG A 91 -0.11 8.44 14.89
N PRO A 92 -0.05 7.26 14.24
CA PRO A 92 -0.88 7.00 13.07
C PRO A 92 -2.37 7.20 13.37
N ILE A 93 -3.08 7.81 12.43
CA ILE A 93 -4.52 8.05 12.48
C ILE A 93 -5.20 6.90 11.78
N PHE A 94 -5.97 6.11 12.52
CA PHE A 94 -6.76 5.01 11.97
C PHE A 94 -8.19 5.46 11.75
N THR A 95 -8.69 5.27 10.53
CA THR A 95 -10.09 5.47 10.19
C THR A 95 -10.70 4.15 9.77
N ARG A 96 -11.92 3.87 10.24
CA ARG A 96 -12.69 2.71 9.82
C ARG A 96 -14.16 3.06 9.78
N THR A 97 -14.79 2.74 8.67
CA THR A 97 -16.23 2.89 8.48
C THR A 97 -16.81 1.54 8.12
N ILE A 98 -17.82 1.12 8.88
CA ILE A 98 -18.54 -0.14 8.66
C ILE A 98 -20.01 0.17 8.45
N VAL A 99 -20.50 -0.16 7.27
CA VAL A 99 -21.91 -0.03 6.89
C VAL A 99 -22.48 -1.42 6.74
N VAL A 100 -23.53 -1.75 7.49
CA VAL A 100 -24.26 -3.02 7.39
C VAL A 100 -25.64 -2.74 6.81
N GLN A 101 -26.05 -3.50 5.80
CA GLN A 101 -27.39 -3.45 5.22
C GLN A 101 -27.87 -4.89 4.96
N GLY A 102 -28.78 -5.36 5.82
CA GLY A 102 -29.27 -6.74 5.77
C GLY A 102 -28.15 -7.76 5.93
N ASP A 103 -27.92 -8.56 4.88
CA ASP A 103 -26.91 -9.62 4.84
C ASP A 103 -25.62 -9.20 4.11
N SER A 104 -25.43 -7.90 3.88
CA SER A 104 -24.22 -7.34 3.27
C SER A 104 -23.59 -6.27 4.17
N ALA A 105 -22.26 -6.20 4.16
CA ALA A 105 -21.53 -5.16 4.86
C ALA A 105 -20.35 -4.65 4.03
N TRP A 106 -20.07 -3.36 4.16
CA TRP A 106 -18.97 -2.66 3.49
C TRP A 106 -18.06 -2.06 4.55
N VAL A 107 -16.77 -2.35 4.42
CA VAL A 107 -15.72 -1.83 5.29
C VAL A 107 -14.81 -0.94 4.47
N THR A 108 -14.60 0.29 4.92
CA THR A 108 -13.50 1.15 4.45
C THR A 108 -12.53 1.34 5.59
N ARG A 109 -11.25 1.04 5.37
CA ARG A 109 -10.17 1.28 6.33
C ARG A 109 -9.19 2.28 5.74
N GLY A 110 -8.75 3.22 6.57
CA GLY A 110 -7.63 4.09 6.29
C GLY A 110 -6.63 4.13 7.44
N VAL A 111 -5.35 4.29 7.11
CA VAL A 111 -4.31 4.65 8.07
C VAL A 111 -3.51 5.79 7.46
N ASP A 112 -3.35 6.89 8.19
CA ASP A 112 -2.47 8.00 7.81
C ASP A 112 -1.37 8.13 8.87
N PHE A 113 -0.12 8.32 8.46
CA PHE A 113 1.01 8.45 9.38
C PHE A 113 2.01 9.51 8.93
N GLN A 114 2.68 10.09 9.91
CA GLN A 114 3.82 11.00 9.73
C GLN A 114 5.05 10.29 10.29
N GLY A 115 6.01 9.96 9.42
CA GLY A 115 7.16 9.13 9.73
C GLY A 115 8.48 9.69 9.22
N ILE A 116 9.53 8.87 9.27
CA ILE A 116 10.84 9.16 8.67
C ILE A 116 11.27 8.12 7.64
N PHE A 117 11.74 8.62 6.49
CA PHE A 117 12.30 7.81 5.42
C PHE A 117 13.80 7.80 5.65
N LEU A 118 14.35 6.60 5.76
CA LEU A 118 15.75 6.36 6.02
C LEU A 118 16.42 5.95 4.73
N VAL A 119 17.59 6.50 4.45
CA VAL A 119 18.36 6.11 3.27
C VAL A 119 19.84 6.24 3.55
N ASP A 120 20.57 5.20 3.22
CA ASP A 120 22.02 5.16 3.31
C ASP A 120 22.63 5.30 1.91
N THR A 121 23.06 6.51 1.58
CA THR A 121 23.69 6.83 0.30
C THR A 121 25.22 6.75 0.36
N SER A 122 25.81 6.37 1.50
CA SER A 122 27.26 6.26 1.60
C SER A 122 27.75 4.98 0.94
N GLU A 123 28.81 5.09 0.13
CA GLU A 123 29.53 3.93 -0.41
C GLU A 123 30.79 3.66 0.42
N ASP A 124 30.69 3.76 1.75
CA ASP A 124 31.84 3.74 2.68
C ASP A 124 31.83 2.52 3.64
N ALA A 125 30.97 1.53 3.37
CA ALA A 125 30.74 0.34 4.20
C ALA A 125 30.34 0.64 5.66
N THR A 126 30.07 1.90 6.01
CA THR A 126 29.60 2.33 7.32
C THR A 126 28.09 2.51 7.24
N PHE A 127 27.36 1.75 8.06
CA PHE A 127 25.90 1.91 8.13
C PHE A 127 25.56 3.22 8.84
N ASN A 128 25.23 4.27 8.09
CA ASN A 128 24.98 5.59 8.62
C ASN A 128 23.78 6.30 7.96
N PRO A 129 22.59 5.66 7.91
CA PRO A 129 21.46 6.17 7.15
C PRO A 129 21.11 7.61 7.54
N THR A 130 20.88 8.43 6.53
CA THR A 130 20.26 9.75 6.64
C THR A 130 18.75 9.61 6.83
N SER A 131 18.09 10.70 7.25
CA SER A 131 16.63 10.72 7.41
C SER A 131 15.98 11.93 6.75
N LYS A 132 14.76 11.75 6.26
CA LYS A 132 13.88 12.81 5.75
C LYS A 132 12.43 12.55 6.15
N PRO A 133 11.54 13.57 6.19
CA PRO A 133 10.15 13.37 6.54
C PRO A 133 9.43 12.49 5.49
N LEU A 134 8.51 11.64 5.94
CA LEU A 134 7.46 11.09 5.07
C LEU A 134 6.08 11.30 5.69
N ALA A 135 5.08 11.36 4.82
CA ALA A 135 3.69 11.38 5.24
C ALA A 135 2.85 10.60 4.22
N ASP A 136 2.41 9.41 4.60
CA ASP A 136 1.67 8.51 3.73
C ASP A 136 0.34 8.10 4.34
N GLY A 137 -0.60 7.79 3.45
CA GLY A 137 -1.90 7.22 3.78
C GLY A 137 -2.11 5.94 3.00
N VAL A 138 -2.65 4.92 3.65
CA VAL A 138 -3.15 3.70 3.01
C VAL A 138 -4.66 3.63 3.07
N ARG A 139 -5.29 3.16 2.00
CA ARG A 139 -6.73 2.86 1.96
C ARG A 139 -6.96 1.42 1.51
N GLN A 140 -8.01 0.81 2.05
CA GLN A 140 -8.53 -0.48 1.61
C GLN A 140 -10.03 -0.54 1.82
N ARG A 141 -10.72 -1.22 0.89
CA ARG A 141 -12.15 -1.53 0.97
C ARG A 141 -12.34 -3.03 1.03
N ALA A 142 -13.39 -3.48 1.72
CA ALA A 142 -13.78 -4.87 1.74
C ALA A 142 -15.30 -5.01 1.80
N VAL A 143 -15.81 -6.08 1.19
CA VAL A 143 -17.23 -6.44 1.20
C VAL A 143 -17.40 -7.78 1.89
N PHE A 144 -18.39 -7.86 2.77
CA PHE A 144 -18.75 -9.05 3.52
C PHE A 144 -20.19 -9.44 3.25
N VAL A 145 -20.46 -10.74 3.32
CA VAL A 145 -21.80 -11.31 3.32
C VAL A 145 -22.03 -12.10 4.59
N ARG A 146 -23.27 -12.14 5.06
CA ARG A 146 -23.63 -12.98 6.20
C ARG A 146 -23.43 -14.44 5.84
N ASP A 147 -22.76 -15.18 6.72
CA ASP A 147 -22.41 -16.58 6.53
C ASP A 147 -22.36 -17.26 7.89
N ALA A 148 -23.37 -18.10 8.18
CA ALA A 148 -23.49 -18.80 9.45
C ALA A 148 -22.35 -19.80 9.71
N SER A 149 -21.61 -20.20 8.67
CA SER A 149 -20.43 -21.07 8.81
C SER A 149 -19.16 -20.29 9.13
N ALA A 150 -19.15 -18.96 8.97
CA ALA A 150 -17.98 -18.14 9.26
C ALA A 150 -17.84 -17.90 10.78
N PRO A 151 -16.61 -17.83 11.33
CA PRO A 151 -16.37 -17.67 12.78
C PRO A 151 -17.08 -16.49 13.45
N HIS A 152 -17.39 -15.44 12.68
CA HIS A 152 -18.06 -14.23 13.15
C HIS A 152 -19.41 -14.00 12.47
N GLY A 153 -19.99 -15.00 11.81
CA GLY A 153 -21.24 -14.85 11.07
C GLY A 153 -21.15 -14.04 9.77
N TRP A 154 -19.93 -13.62 9.40
CA TRP A 154 -19.64 -12.80 8.22
C TRP A 154 -18.41 -13.34 7.50
N ARG A 155 -18.48 -13.42 6.17
CA ARG A 155 -17.39 -13.84 5.30
C ARG A 155 -17.05 -12.73 4.31
N ALA A 156 -15.76 -12.41 4.19
CA ALA A 156 -15.30 -11.49 3.15
C ALA A 156 -15.47 -12.13 1.77
N VAL A 157 -16.01 -11.38 0.82
CA VAL A 157 -16.23 -11.81 -0.57
C VAL A 157 -15.42 -11.01 -1.57
N ALA A 158 -15.04 -9.77 -1.22
CA ALA A 158 -14.20 -8.93 -2.06
C ALA A 158 -13.33 -7.99 -1.21
N LEU A 159 -12.19 -7.61 -1.75
CA LEU A 159 -11.33 -6.56 -1.20
C LEU A 159 -10.74 -5.71 -2.32
N SER A 160 -10.40 -4.46 -2.03
CA SER A 160 -9.50 -3.69 -2.89
C SER A 160 -8.04 -4.02 -2.57
N LEU A 161 -7.12 -3.59 -3.43
CA LEU A 161 -5.70 -3.55 -3.08
C LEU A 161 -5.48 -2.57 -1.93
N LEU A 162 -4.31 -2.66 -1.30
CA LEU A 162 -3.83 -1.60 -0.41
C LEU A 162 -3.15 -0.54 -1.27
N ASN A 163 -3.64 0.69 -1.23
CA ASN A 163 -3.07 1.82 -1.98
C ASN A 163 -2.39 2.79 -1.02
N TRP A 164 -1.06 2.83 -1.02
CA TRP A 164 -0.27 3.81 -0.28
C TRP A 164 0.09 4.99 -1.18
N GLN A 165 -0.23 6.19 -0.70
CA GLN A 165 0.10 7.44 -1.38
C GLN A 165 0.50 8.49 -0.37
N ASN A 166 1.31 9.46 -0.81
CA ASN A 166 1.62 10.63 -0.01
C ASN A 166 0.33 11.36 0.41
N THR A 167 0.23 11.76 1.67
CA THR A 167 -0.93 12.51 2.16
C THR A 167 -1.01 13.92 1.55
N ASP A 168 0.13 14.50 1.18
CA ASP A 168 0.22 15.70 0.37
C ASP A 168 0.06 15.36 -1.13
N VAL A 169 -1.06 15.78 -1.70
CA VAL A 169 -1.41 15.54 -3.12
C VAL A 169 -0.37 16.12 -4.06
N SER A 170 0.29 17.24 -3.70
CA SER A 170 1.31 17.86 -4.55
C SER A 170 2.56 17.00 -4.73
N ARG A 171 2.76 15.99 -3.87
CA ARG A 171 3.88 15.04 -3.90
C ARG A 171 3.54 13.73 -4.62
N ARG A 172 2.29 13.53 -5.06
CA ARG A 172 1.84 12.33 -5.79
C ARG A 172 2.22 12.40 -7.28
N THR A 173 3.52 12.37 -7.52
CA THR A 173 4.13 12.52 -8.85
C THR A 173 4.48 11.18 -9.48
N VAL A 174 4.80 10.19 -8.65
CA VAL A 174 4.95 8.77 -9.03
C VAL A 174 3.60 8.09 -8.93
N ARG A 175 3.20 7.38 -9.98
CA ARG A 175 1.92 6.68 -10.07
C ARG A 175 2.10 5.31 -10.70
N ILE A 176 1.74 4.28 -9.95
CA ILE A 176 1.49 2.95 -10.53
C ILE A 176 0.16 3.07 -11.28
N GLN A 177 0.18 2.71 -12.57
CA GLN A 177 -0.97 2.77 -13.46
C GLN A 177 -1.68 1.44 -13.50
N ASP A 178 -0.93 0.35 -13.61
CA ASP A 178 -1.46 -1.00 -13.56
C ASP A 178 -0.43 -1.98 -13.01
N VAL A 179 -0.94 -3.12 -12.53
CA VAL A 179 -0.15 -4.27 -12.09
C VAL A 179 -0.77 -5.53 -12.66
N THR A 180 0.06 -6.33 -13.33
CA THR A 180 -0.30 -7.67 -13.81
C THR A 180 0.54 -8.74 -13.13
N VAL A 181 -0.13 -9.79 -12.66
CA VAL A 181 0.44 -10.91 -11.94
C VAL A 181 0.30 -12.16 -12.79
N TYR A 182 1.41 -12.81 -13.07
CA TYR A 182 1.48 -14.08 -13.77
C TYR A 182 1.95 -15.16 -12.82
N VAL A 183 1.35 -16.35 -12.92
CA VAL A 183 1.80 -17.56 -12.23
C VAL A 183 2.09 -18.59 -13.29
N ASN A 184 3.35 -19.04 -13.35
CA ASN A 184 3.83 -19.95 -14.39
C ASN A 184 3.42 -19.45 -15.79
N ASP A 185 3.69 -18.16 -16.04
CA ASP A 185 3.42 -17.40 -17.27
C ASP A 185 1.95 -17.22 -17.68
N SER A 186 1.00 -17.71 -16.87
CA SER A 186 -0.43 -17.44 -17.06
C SER A 186 -0.88 -16.24 -16.23
N VAL A 187 -1.58 -15.29 -16.84
CA VAL A 187 -2.18 -14.15 -16.12
C VAL A 187 -3.15 -14.68 -15.06
N ARG A 188 -2.95 -14.24 -13.81
CA ARG A 188 -3.85 -14.54 -12.69
C ARG A 188 -4.61 -13.33 -12.20
N LEU A 189 -4.00 -12.16 -12.30
CA LEU A 189 -4.62 -10.91 -11.88
C LEU A 189 -4.08 -9.79 -12.76
N ALA A 190 -4.95 -8.89 -13.20
CA ALA A 190 -4.60 -7.61 -13.81
C ALA A 190 -5.49 -6.54 -13.16
N VAL A 191 -4.88 -5.48 -12.67
CA VAL A 191 -5.57 -4.38 -11.97
C VAL A 191 -4.98 -3.06 -12.45
N ASP A 192 -5.85 -2.14 -12.85
CA ASP A 192 -5.54 -0.77 -13.28
C ASP A 192 -6.07 0.31 -12.31
N ASP A 193 -6.88 -0.11 -11.34
CA ASP A 193 -7.40 0.73 -10.27
C ASP A 193 -7.26 0.01 -8.92
N PRO A 194 -6.46 0.53 -7.98
CA PRO A 194 -6.23 -0.14 -6.71
C PRO A 194 -7.44 -0.03 -5.76
N ASP A 195 -8.39 0.86 -6.05
CA ASP A 195 -9.65 1.01 -5.30
C ASP A 195 -10.76 0.07 -5.80
N SER A 196 -10.55 -0.59 -6.95
CA SER A 196 -11.47 -1.57 -7.49
C SER A 196 -11.53 -2.83 -6.61
N LEU A 197 -12.75 -3.34 -6.39
CA LEU A 197 -12.97 -4.53 -5.59
C LEU A 197 -12.67 -5.78 -6.41
N ILE A 198 -11.71 -6.59 -5.95
CA ILE A 198 -11.43 -7.93 -6.46
C ILE A 198 -12.11 -8.97 -5.57
N THR A 199 -12.80 -9.94 -6.17
CA THR A 199 -13.43 -11.03 -5.41
C THR A 199 -12.36 -11.92 -4.80
N ILE A 200 -12.48 -12.27 -3.52
CA ILE A 200 -11.48 -13.12 -2.84
C ILE A 200 -11.35 -14.46 -3.56
N ASP A 201 -12.48 -15.10 -3.82
CA ASP A 201 -12.55 -16.28 -4.67
C ASP A 201 -13.40 -15.93 -5.90
N PRO A 202 -12.94 -16.21 -7.13
CA PRO A 202 -11.70 -16.91 -7.50
C PRO A 202 -10.50 -15.98 -7.81
N ILE A 203 -10.56 -14.67 -7.55
CA ILE A 203 -9.64 -13.69 -8.18
C ILE A 203 -8.40 -13.36 -7.35
N VAL A 204 -8.42 -13.43 -6.01
CA VAL A 204 -7.17 -13.31 -5.24
C VAL A 204 -6.23 -14.44 -5.66
N PRO A 205 -5.01 -14.11 -6.14
CA PRO A 205 -4.10 -15.13 -6.64
C PRO A 205 -3.83 -16.21 -5.61
N ARG A 206 -4.00 -17.46 -6.06
CA ARG A 206 -3.63 -18.67 -5.31
C ARG A 206 -2.35 -19.23 -5.90
N PHE A 207 -1.36 -19.41 -5.05
CA PHE A 207 -0.06 -19.97 -5.40
C PHE A 207 0.16 -21.28 -4.67
N HIS A 208 1.08 -22.08 -5.17
CA HIS A 208 1.63 -23.25 -4.49
C HIS A 208 3.13 -23.05 -4.28
N GLU A 209 3.70 -23.77 -3.33
CA GLU A 209 5.15 -23.81 -3.17
C GLU A 209 5.83 -24.26 -4.48
N GLY A 210 6.87 -23.53 -4.88
CA GLY A 210 7.58 -23.76 -6.15
C GLY A 210 7.01 -23.01 -7.36
N ASP A 211 5.82 -22.40 -7.26
CA ASP A 211 5.30 -21.55 -8.33
C ASP A 211 6.26 -20.40 -8.62
N THR A 212 6.45 -20.11 -9.91
CA THR A 212 7.15 -18.90 -10.36
C THR A 212 6.13 -17.80 -10.59
N VAL A 213 6.21 -16.77 -9.76
CA VAL A 213 5.34 -15.60 -9.84
C VAL A 213 6.10 -14.46 -10.49
N ARG A 214 5.53 -13.93 -11.57
CA ARG A 214 6.05 -12.73 -12.25
C ARG A 214 5.08 -11.58 -12.03
N VAL A 215 5.59 -10.48 -11.53
CA VAL A 215 4.84 -9.23 -11.33
C VAL A 215 5.37 -8.22 -12.32
N VAL A 216 4.45 -7.63 -13.09
CA VAL A 216 4.71 -6.55 -14.04
C VAL A 216 3.91 -5.34 -13.57
N ALA A 217 4.52 -4.16 -13.57
CA ALA A 217 3.86 -2.92 -13.20
C ALA A 217 4.20 -1.83 -14.22
N HIS A 218 3.20 -1.05 -14.62
CA HIS A 218 3.43 0.17 -15.39
C HIS A 218 3.44 1.38 -14.45
N VAL A 219 4.48 2.20 -14.53
CA VAL A 219 4.71 3.31 -13.61
C VAL A 219 5.05 4.58 -14.36
N ASP A 220 4.29 5.64 -14.07
CA ASP A 220 4.58 6.99 -14.53
C ASP A 220 5.21 7.82 -13.41
N ASN A 221 6.13 8.71 -13.77
CA ASN A 221 6.61 9.75 -12.87
C ASN A 221 6.55 11.11 -13.56
N SER A 222 5.68 11.98 -13.09
CA SER A 222 5.48 13.33 -13.63
C SER A 222 6.59 14.31 -13.21
N THR A 223 7.46 13.94 -12.27
CA THR A 223 8.64 14.71 -11.89
C THR A 223 9.89 13.89 -12.12
N GLY A 224 10.52 14.06 -13.28
CA GLY A 224 11.88 13.59 -13.50
C GLY A 224 12.88 14.57 -12.90
N GLY A 225 13.08 14.53 -11.58
CA GLY A 225 14.30 15.11 -11.00
C GLY A 225 15.49 14.55 -11.78
N GLY A 226 16.48 15.37 -12.15
CA GLY A 226 17.44 15.17 -13.25
C GLY A 226 18.29 13.88 -13.30
N PHE A 227 17.90 12.84 -12.58
CA PHE A 227 18.39 11.49 -12.54
C PHE A 227 17.88 10.61 -13.70
N SER A 228 18.68 9.60 -14.05
CA SER A 228 18.29 8.52 -14.95
C SER A 228 18.63 7.15 -14.32
N PRO A 229 17.67 6.21 -14.18
CA PRO A 229 16.24 6.38 -14.45
C PRO A 229 15.60 7.39 -13.48
N THR A 230 14.46 7.96 -13.86
CA THR A 230 13.72 8.92 -13.02
C THR A 230 12.94 8.23 -11.89
N THR A 231 12.76 6.92 -11.98
CA THR A 231 11.94 6.11 -11.08
C THR A 231 12.67 4.81 -10.77
N LEU A 232 12.62 4.39 -9.51
CA LEU A 232 13.10 3.08 -9.06
C LEU A 232 11.91 2.32 -8.47
N VAL A 233 11.69 1.10 -8.95
CA VAL A 233 10.56 0.26 -8.53
C VAL A 233 11.09 -0.99 -7.83
N PHE A 234 10.44 -1.40 -6.75
CA PHE A 234 10.81 -2.57 -5.97
C PHE A 234 9.60 -3.47 -5.75
N LEU A 235 9.84 -4.77 -5.78
CA LEU A 235 8.89 -5.77 -5.35
C LEU A 235 9.22 -6.19 -3.91
N HIS A 236 8.30 -5.99 -2.99
CA HIS A 236 8.40 -6.48 -1.62
C HIS A 236 7.64 -7.80 -1.48
N VAL A 237 8.34 -8.86 -1.09
CA VAL A 237 7.79 -10.22 -0.94
C VAL A 237 8.27 -10.86 0.36
N ARG A 238 7.35 -11.47 1.11
CA ARG A 238 7.67 -12.07 2.42
C ARG A 238 7.92 -13.58 2.38
N HIS A 239 7.33 -14.27 1.39
CA HIS A 239 7.33 -15.73 1.26
C HIS A 239 8.38 -16.25 0.27
N ALA A 240 9.34 -15.42 -0.14
CA ALA A 240 10.29 -15.71 -1.21
C ALA A 240 11.59 -16.37 -0.73
N ASP A 241 11.85 -16.31 0.57
CA ASP A 241 13.15 -16.64 1.13
C ASP A 241 13.20 -18.10 1.60
N PRO A 242 14.16 -18.91 1.13
CA PRO A 242 14.26 -20.31 1.54
C PRO A 242 14.62 -20.50 3.03
N THR A 243 15.19 -19.50 3.70
CA THR A 243 15.65 -19.63 5.09
C THR A 243 14.65 -19.08 6.12
N GLY A 244 13.46 -18.64 5.71
CA GLY A 244 12.40 -18.23 6.63
C GLY A 244 11.43 -17.18 6.07
N ILE A 245 10.37 -16.86 6.82
CA ILE A 245 9.34 -15.90 6.41
C ILE A 245 9.75 -14.49 6.85
N ARG A 246 10.29 -13.70 5.91
CA ARG A 246 10.72 -12.30 6.15
C ARG A 246 10.54 -11.45 4.91
N TRP A 247 10.30 -10.17 5.10
CA TRP A 247 10.21 -9.23 3.99
C TRP A 247 11.53 -9.16 3.24
N ARG A 248 11.45 -9.32 1.92
CA ARG A 248 12.54 -9.06 0.99
C ARG A 248 12.10 -7.97 0.06
N ARG A 249 12.97 -6.97 -0.09
CA ARG A 249 12.86 -5.95 -1.11
C ARG A 249 13.75 -6.32 -2.26
N VAL A 250 13.18 -6.39 -3.46
CA VAL A 250 13.88 -6.85 -4.65
C VAL A 250 13.65 -5.80 -5.74
N PRO A 251 14.69 -5.12 -6.26
CA PRO A 251 14.54 -4.11 -7.32
C PRO A 251 13.81 -4.69 -8.53
N MET A 252 12.89 -4.02 -9.19
CA MET A 252 12.28 -4.51 -10.43
C MET A 252 13.17 -4.08 -11.60
N ALA A 253 13.25 -4.90 -12.65
CA ALA A 253 13.97 -4.54 -13.87
C ALA A 253 13.12 -3.54 -14.67
N ASP A 254 13.72 -2.42 -15.06
CA ASP A 254 13.11 -1.43 -15.94
C ASP A 254 13.26 -1.88 -17.40
N ASN A 255 12.14 -1.97 -18.12
CA ASN A 255 12.11 -2.36 -19.53
C ASN A 255 12.27 -1.15 -20.49
N GLY A 256 12.45 0.06 -19.96
CA GLY A 256 12.73 1.29 -20.72
C GLY A 256 11.50 1.96 -21.34
N ASN A 257 10.30 1.45 -21.04
CA ASN A 257 9.02 1.93 -21.56
C ASN A 257 8.01 2.25 -20.43
N GLY A 258 8.50 2.44 -19.20
CA GLY A 258 7.66 2.61 -18.00
C GLY A 258 7.16 1.30 -17.40
N GLU A 259 7.44 0.15 -18.04
CA GLU A 259 7.16 -1.17 -17.48
C GLU A 259 8.33 -1.67 -16.62
N PHE A 260 8.00 -2.18 -15.45
CA PHE A 260 8.93 -2.79 -14.52
C PHE A 260 8.51 -4.22 -14.25
N GLU A 261 9.45 -5.17 -14.22
CA GLU A 261 9.13 -6.57 -13.90
C GLU A 261 10.07 -7.22 -12.88
N ARG A 262 9.52 -8.17 -12.11
CA ARG A 262 10.30 -9.05 -11.25
C ARG A 262 9.65 -10.42 -11.12
N ARG A 263 10.49 -11.45 -11.10
CA ARG A 263 10.10 -12.83 -10.80
C ARG A 263 10.55 -13.23 -9.40
N TRP A 264 9.75 -14.04 -8.73
CA TRP A 264 10.14 -14.72 -7.49
C TRP A 264 9.54 -16.13 -7.45
N VAL A 265 10.09 -16.98 -6.58
CA VAL A 265 9.62 -18.35 -6.37
C VAL A 265 8.97 -18.44 -5.00
N VAL A 266 7.77 -19.00 -4.94
CA VAL A 266 7.01 -19.16 -3.69
C VAL A 266 7.65 -20.26 -2.83
N ARG A 267 7.92 -19.96 -1.55
CA ARG A 267 8.61 -20.87 -0.62
C ARG A 267 7.82 -21.27 0.62
N HIS A 268 6.83 -20.49 1.04
CA HIS A 268 6.13 -20.73 2.31
C HIS A 268 4.63 -20.55 2.15
N THR A 269 3.85 -21.43 2.76
CA THR A 269 2.38 -21.35 2.83
C THR A 269 1.90 -20.14 3.62
N GLY A 270 0.69 -19.65 3.35
CA GLY A 270 0.06 -18.59 4.15
C GLY A 270 -0.75 -17.58 3.34
N ARG A 271 -1.26 -16.56 4.03
CA ARG A 271 -1.92 -15.41 3.43
C ARG A 271 -1.05 -14.19 3.65
N ASP A 272 -0.76 -13.47 2.58
CA ASP A 272 -0.01 -12.23 2.69
C ASP A 272 -0.33 -11.32 1.50
N ARG A 273 0.51 -10.30 1.30
CA ARG A 273 0.54 -9.46 0.12
C ARG A 273 1.97 -9.34 -0.37
N PHE A 274 2.13 -9.09 -1.66
CA PHE A 274 3.36 -8.46 -2.14
C PHE A 274 3.08 -7.00 -2.43
N VAL A 275 4.11 -6.17 -2.38
CA VAL A 275 3.97 -4.73 -2.60
C VAL A 275 4.82 -4.33 -3.80
N VAL A 276 4.20 -3.70 -4.79
CA VAL A 276 4.92 -2.94 -5.81
C VAL A 276 5.12 -1.54 -5.23
N ASP A 277 6.36 -1.13 -5.06
CA ASP A 277 6.74 0.13 -4.42
C ASP A 277 7.58 0.95 -5.39
N ALA A 278 6.97 2.00 -5.94
CA ALA A 278 7.59 2.89 -6.91
C ALA A 278 8.00 4.19 -6.22
N LEU A 279 9.27 4.56 -6.35
CA LEU A 279 9.84 5.78 -5.78
C LEU A 279 10.44 6.66 -6.86
N ASP A 280 10.30 7.97 -6.68
CA ASP A 280 11.07 8.95 -7.44
C ASP A 280 12.55 8.74 -7.12
N ALA A 281 13.40 8.68 -8.13
CA ALA A 281 14.82 8.42 -7.95
C ALA A 281 15.49 9.42 -6.99
N ALA A 282 15.06 10.69 -7.00
CA ALA A 282 15.57 11.70 -6.08
C ALA A 282 15.23 11.39 -4.62
N THR A 283 14.12 10.69 -4.35
CA THR A 283 13.77 10.22 -2.99
C THR A 283 14.90 9.39 -2.39
N LEU A 284 15.54 8.55 -3.21
CA LEU A 284 16.62 7.67 -2.80
C LEU A 284 18.00 8.33 -2.94
N ALA A 285 18.20 9.17 -3.97
CA ALA A 285 19.50 9.77 -4.25
C ALA A 285 19.84 10.98 -3.35
N LEU A 286 18.86 11.76 -2.92
CA LEU A 286 19.09 13.00 -2.17
C LEU A 286 18.87 12.80 -0.67
N GLY A 287 19.81 12.17 0.02
CA GLY A 287 19.66 11.61 1.38
C GLY A 287 18.76 12.37 2.38
N THR A 288 18.95 13.69 2.54
CA THR A 288 18.21 14.52 3.51
C THR A 288 17.18 15.48 2.90
N ALA A 289 17.11 15.58 1.57
CA ALA A 289 16.17 16.49 0.92
C ALA A 289 14.72 16.09 1.22
N ASP A 290 13.85 17.06 1.49
CA ASP A 290 12.42 16.82 1.68
C ASP A 290 11.71 16.64 0.33
N ASN A 291 11.95 15.49 -0.29
CA ASN A 291 11.50 15.16 -1.63
C ASN A 291 10.87 13.76 -1.72
N TYR A 292 10.44 13.21 -0.58
CA TYR A 292 9.82 11.90 -0.52
C TYR A 292 8.56 11.83 -1.40
N ARG A 293 8.65 11.03 -2.46
CA ARG A 293 7.60 10.81 -3.46
C ARG A 293 7.58 9.32 -3.79
N SER A 294 6.46 8.67 -3.50
CA SER A 294 6.26 7.27 -3.82
C SER A 294 4.79 6.93 -4.02
N ASN A 295 4.54 5.79 -4.65
CA ASN A 295 3.25 5.12 -4.66
C ASN A 295 3.48 3.63 -4.47
N GLU A 296 2.71 3.01 -3.57
CA GLU A 296 2.83 1.58 -3.28
C GLU A 296 1.47 0.90 -3.44
N TRP A 297 1.42 -0.24 -4.12
CA TRP A 297 0.24 -1.09 -4.24
C TRP A 297 0.51 -2.43 -3.59
N GLY A 298 -0.34 -2.82 -2.63
CA GLY A 298 -0.28 -4.11 -1.93
C GLY A 298 -1.31 -5.07 -2.50
N ILE A 299 -0.84 -6.12 -3.13
CA ILE A 299 -1.65 -7.11 -3.82
C ILE A 299 -1.78 -8.34 -2.92
N PRO A 300 -3.00 -8.68 -2.45
CA PRO A 300 -3.22 -9.86 -1.62
C PRO A 300 -2.96 -11.14 -2.42
N PHE A 301 -2.44 -12.17 -1.76
CA PHE A 301 -2.31 -13.50 -2.32
C PHE A 301 -2.40 -14.58 -1.24
N ARG A 302 -2.76 -15.79 -1.65
CA ARG A 302 -2.73 -16.98 -0.79
C ARG A 302 -1.78 -18.03 -1.34
N VAL A 303 -1.03 -18.68 -0.47
CA VAL A 303 -0.25 -19.88 -0.78
C VAL A 303 -0.92 -21.07 -0.10
N GLU A 304 -1.23 -22.10 -0.90
CA GLU A 304 -1.90 -23.34 -0.51
C GLU A 304 -0.97 -24.55 -0.60
#